data_AF-A0AAN0VFH7-F1
#
_entry.id   AF-A0AAN0VFH7-F1
#
_cell.length_a   1.000
_cell.length_b   1.000
_cell.length_c   1.000
_cell.angle_alpha   90.00
_cell.angle_beta   90.00
_cell.angle_gamma   90.00
#
_symmetry.space_group_name_H-M   'P 1'
#
loop_
_entity.id
_entity.type
_entity.pdbx_description
1 polymer ?
#
loop_
_entity_poly.entity_id
_entity_poly.type
_entity_poly.pdbx_seq_one_letter_code
_entity_poly.pdbx_strand_id
1 'polypeptide(L)'
;MDPALFKEFCDEFTREMNRLRMKGRSSIDAAQAEIKRIDRELDTLLNLILKGGAAERLNEKMVGLERRQKALKAFLQEAEEPPPLLHPNMAHHYRVQVD
;
A
#
# COMPACT_ATOMS: atom_id res chain seq x y z
N MET A 1 -34.34 6.93 -13.12
CA MET A 1 -33.88 5.55 -12.85
C MET A 1 -34.87 4.88 -11.92
N ASP A 2 -35.09 3.57 -12.05
CA ASP A 2 -35.83 2.80 -11.05
C ASP A 2 -35.08 2.86 -9.70
N PRO A 3 -35.72 3.33 -8.61
CA PRO A 3 -35.09 3.42 -7.30
C PRO A 3 -34.53 2.10 -6.76
N ALA A 4 -35.14 0.97 -7.09
CA ALA A 4 -34.67 -0.35 -6.64
C ALA A 4 -33.35 -0.73 -7.34
N LEU A 5 -33.29 -0.55 -8.66
CA LEU A 5 -32.09 -0.78 -9.47
C LEU A 5 -30.93 0.16 -9.10
N PHE A 6 -31.23 1.43 -8.77
CA PHE A 6 -30.20 2.37 -8.35
C PHE A 6 -29.61 2.01 -6.97
N LYS A 7 -30.46 1.56 -6.03
CA LYS A 7 -30.01 1.09 -4.71
C LYS A 7 -29.09 -0.13 -4.84
N GLU A 8 -29.50 -1.11 -5.65
CA GLU A 8 -28.72 -2.32 -5.90
C GLU A 8 -27.35 -1.99 -6.53
N PHE A 9 -27.32 -1.06 -7.50
CA PHE A 9 -26.07 -0.57 -8.08
C PHE A 9 -25.14 0.07 -7.02
N CYS A 10 -25.66 0.95 -6.16
CA CYS A 10 -24.84 1.61 -5.14
C CYS A 10 -24.30 0.63 -4.08
N ASP A 11 -25.09 -0.38 -3.71
CA ASP A 11 -24.68 -1.41 -2.75
C ASP A 11 -23.53 -2.25 -3.32
N GLU A 12 -23.66 -2.74 -4.55
CA GLU A 12 -22.61 -3.54 -5.21
C GLU A 12 -21.37 -2.69 -5.57
N PHE A 13 -21.55 -1.45 -6.00
CA PHE A 13 -20.44 -0.53 -6.27
C PHE A 13 -19.65 -0.23 -4.99
N THR A 14 -20.33 0.01 -3.86
CA THR A 14 -19.67 0.22 -2.56
C THR A 14 -18.89 -1.01 -2.11
N ARG A 15 -19.46 -2.20 -2.30
CA ARG A 15 -18.83 -3.47 -1.95
C ARG A 15 -17.55 -3.71 -2.75
N GLU A 16 -17.60 -3.55 -4.07
CA GLU A 16 -16.43 -3.83 -4.91
C GLU A 16 -15.33 -2.77 -4.73
N MET A 17 -15.69 -1.49 -4.56
CA MET A 17 -14.73 -0.43 -4.25
C MET A 17 -14.01 -0.66 -2.92
N ASN A 18 -14.75 -1.08 -1.88
CA ASN A 18 -14.16 -1.41 -0.58
C ASN A 18 -13.27 -2.67 -0.64
N ARG A 19 -13.63 -3.67 -1.46
CA ARG A 19 -12.81 -4.87 -1.68
C ARG A 19 -11.47 -4.54 -2.32
N LEU A 20 -11.48 -3.75 -3.39
CA LEU A 20 -10.26 -3.30 -4.08
C LEU A 20 -9.37 -2.46 -3.14
N ARG A 21 -9.97 -1.62 -2.30
CA ARG A 21 -9.27 -0.85 -1.27
C ARG A 21 -8.56 -1.73 -0.23
N MET A 22 -9.21 -2.76 0.29
CA MET A 22 -8.59 -3.68 1.26
C MET A 22 -7.37 -4.38 0.66
N LYS A 23 -7.46 -4.79 -0.61
CA LYS A 23 -6.34 -5.42 -1.33
C LYS A 23 -5.16 -4.45 -1.52
N GLY A 24 -5.43 -3.19 -1.87
CA GLY A 24 -4.40 -2.15 -2.00
C GLY A 24 -3.77 -1.75 -0.66
N ARG A 25 -4.55 -1.71 0.42
CA ARG A 25 -4.03 -1.41 1.78
C ARG A 25 -3.06 -2.49 2.26
N SER A 26 -3.41 -3.77 2.07
CA SER A 26 -2.56 -4.90 2.48
C SER A 26 -1.19 -4.91 1.79
N SER A 27 -1.11 -4.49 0.53
CA SER A 27 0.17 -4.42 -0.19
C SER A 27 1.02 -3.22 0.25
N ILE A 28 0.39 -2.08 0.57
CA ILE A 28 1.06 -0.90 1.15
C ILE A 28 1.67 -1.24 2.51
N ASP A 29 0.89 -1.83 3.42
CA ASP A 29 1.35 -2.17 4.77
C ASP A 29 2.51 -3.18 4.72
N ALA A 30 2.43 -4.17 3.84
CA ALA A 30 3.50 -5.13 3.61
C ALA A 30 4.78 -4.47 3.07
N ALA A 31 4.65 -3.57 2.10
CA ALA A 31 5.79 -2.82 1.54
C ALA A 31 6.48 -1.94 2.61
N GLN A 32 5.70 -1.24 3.44
CA GLN A 32 6.23 -0.44 4.54
C GLN A 32 6.94 -1.30 5.60
N ALA A 33 6.39 -2.47 5.94
CA ALA A 33 7.01 -3.40 6.87
C ALA A 33 8.32 -3.98 6.32
N GLU A 34 8.37 -4.29 5.03
CA GLU A 34 9.58 -4.79 4.36
C GLU A 34 10.68 -3.71 4.33
N ILE A 35 10.36 -2.45 4.01
CA ILE A 35 11.32 -1.33 4.07
C ILE A 35 11.96 -1.23 5.46
N LYS A 36 11.16 -1.28 6.54
CA LYS A 36 11.67 -1.22 7.92
C LYS A 36 12.59 -2.40 8.28
N ARG A 37 12.35 -3.58 7.72
CA ARG A 37 13.26 -4.73 7.91
C ARG A 37 14.56 -4.53 7.15
N ILE A 38 14.49 -4.05 5.91
CA ILE A 38 15.67 -3.76 5.09
C ILE A 38 16.56 -2.71 5.77
N ASP A 39 15.99 -1.64 6.32
CA ASP A 39 16.77 -0.61 7.05
C ASP A 39 17.60 -1.22 8.19
N ARG A 40 16.96 -2.04 9.04
CA ARG A 40 17.64 -2.71 10.17
C ARG A 40 18.73 -3.68 9.70
N GLU A 41 18.49 -4.36 8.58
CA GLU A 41 19.46 -5.29 8.02
C GLU A 41 20.67 -4.54 7.44
N LEU A 42 20.46 -3.43 6.73
CA LEU A 42 21.52 -2.55 6.24
C LEU A 42 22.37 -2.00 7.40
N ASP A 43 21.74 -1.54 8.49
CA ASP A 43 22.45 -1.11 9.71
C ASP A 43 23.31 -2.23 10.30
N THR A 44 22.80 -3.45 10.31
CA THR A 44 23.53 -4.63 10.80
C THR A 44 24.73 -4.93 9.91
N LEU A 45 24.56 -4.91 8.59
CA LEU A 45 25.64 -5.16 7.63
C LEU A 45 26.73 -4.08 7.72
N LEU A 46 26.35 -2.81 7.86
CA LEU A 46 27.28 -1.70 8.07
C LEU A 46 28.13 -1.91 9.34
N ASN A 47 27.49 -2.30 10.45
CA ASN A 47 28.19 -2.61 11.69
C ASN A 47 29.18 -3.79 11.56
N LEU A 48 28.85 -4.79 10.74
CA LEU A 48 29.76 -5.92 10.47
C LEU A 48 30.97 -5.50 9.62
N ILE A 49 30.77 -4.60 8.65
CA ILE A 49 31.87 -4.02 7.86
C ILE A 49 32.81 -3.23 8.77
N LEU A 50 32.26 -2.37 9.64
CA LEU A 50 33.05 -1.58 10.60
C LEU A 50 33.87 -2.44 11.57
N LYS A 51 33.43 -3.67 11.85
CA LYS A 51 34.15 -4.65 12.68
C LYS A 51 35.18 -5.49 11.90
N GLY A 52 35.42 -5.18 10.62
CA GLY A 52 36.40 -5.90 9.79
C GLY A 52 35.89 -7.20 9.18
N GLY A 53 34.57 -7.34 8.99
CA GLY A 53 33.97 -8.49 8.31
C GLY A 53 34.33 -8.59 6.83
N ALA A 54 33.82 -9.63 6.15
CA ALA A 54 34.03 -9.87 4.71
C ALA A 54 33.36 -8.78 3.85
N ALA A 55 34.06 -7.66 3.64
CA ALA A 55 33.54 -6.43 3.08
C ALA A 55 32.88 -6.61 1.69
N GLU A 56 33.45 -7.43 0.82
CA GLU A 56 32.98 -7.60 -0.55
C GLU A 56 31.60 -8.29 -0.62
N ARG A 57 31.45 -9.43 0.06
CA ARG A 57 30.16 -10.14 0.14
C ARG A 57 29.08 -9.33 0.86
N LEU A 58 29.47 -8.55 1.88
CA LEU A 58 28.54 -7.67 2.59
C LEU A 58 28.07 -6.53 1.69
N ASN A 59 28.96 -5.95 0.89
CA ASN A 59 28.62 -4.89 -0.05
C ASN A 59 27.65 -5.36 -1.15
N GLU A 60 27.88 -6.52 -1.76
CA GLU A 60 26.95 -7.10 -2.75
C GLU A 60 25.53 -7.26 -2.18
N LYS A 61 25.45 -7.74 -0.92
CA LYS A 61 24.16 -7.88 -0.23
C LYS A 61 23.50 -6.53 0.04
N MET A 62 24.27 -5.53 0.48
CA MET A 62 23.76 -4.18 0.71
C MET A 62 23.20 -3.56 -0.57
N VAL A 63 23.90 -3.66 -1.70
CA VAL A 63 23.42 -3.16 -3.00
C VAL A 63 22.09 -3.83 -3.40
N GLY A 64 21.96 -5.14 -3.17
CA GLY A 64 20.71 -5.86 -3.43
C GLY A 64 19.55 -5.36 -2.56
N LEU A 65 19.79 -5.15 -1.27
CA LEU A 65 18.82 -4.61 -0.31
C LEU A 65 18.40 -3.18 -0.66
N GLU A 66 19.35 -2.31 -0.99
CA GLU A 66 19.08 -0.93 -1.43
C GLU A 66 18.23 -0.89 -2.71
N ARG A 67 18.53 -1.77 -3.68
CA ARG A 67 17.74 -1.87 -4.92
C ARG A 67 16.29 -2.28 -4.62
N ARG A 68 16.10 -3.28 -3.74
CA ARG A 68 14.77 -3.71 -3.32
C ARG A 68 14.03 -2.59 -2.58
N GLN A 69 14.71 -1.91 -1.67
CA GLN A 69 14.12 -0.80 -0.94
C GLN A 69 13.69 0.33 -1.88
N LYS A 70 14.52 0.69 -2.87
CA LYS A 70 14.17 1.70 -3.87
C LYS A 70 12.92 1.32 -4.67
N ALA A 71 12.80 0.04 -5.06
CA ALA A 71 11.61 -0.46 -5.76
C ALA A 71 10.35 -0.37 -4.87
N LEU A 72 10.45 -0.71 -3.59
CA LEU A 72 9.34 -0.59 -2.64
C LEU A 72 8.95 0.88 -2.37
N LYS A 73 9.92 1.78 -2.27
CA LYS A 73 9.68 3.22 -2.12
C LYS A 73 8.98 3.80 -3.36
N ALA A 74 9.40 3.38 -4.57
CA ALA A 74 8.72 3.76 -5.81
C ALA A 74 7.29 3.21 -5.86
N PHE A 75 7.09 1.94 -5.51
CA PHE A 75 5.75 1.34 -5.38
C PHE A 75 4.85 2.13 -4.43
N LEU A 76 5.37 2.58 -3.28
CA LEU A 76 4.60 3.38 -2.32
C LEU A 76 4.32 4.81 -2.80
N GLN A 77 5.16 5.38 -3.67
CA GLN A 77 4.90 6.68 -4.29
C GLN A 77 3.83 6.60 -5.39
N GLU A 78 3.81 5.49 -6.13
CA GLU A 78 2.81 5.23 -7.18
C GLU A 78 1.49 4.71 -6.62
N ALA A 79 1.51 4.03 -5.46
CA ALA A 79 0.33 3.60 -4.74
C ALA A 79 -0.38 4.81 -4.12
N GLU A 80 -1.10 5.55 -4.96
CA GLU A 80 -1.98 6.65 -4.58
C GLU A 80 -2.88 6.21 -3.40
N GLU A 81 -3.03 7.06 -2.39
CA GLU A 81 -3.76 6.72 -1.16
C GLU A 81 -5.18 6.27 -1.53
N PRO A 82 -5.61 5.05 -1.17
CA PRO A 82 -6.83 4.51 -1.72
C PRO A 82 -8.02 5.37 -1.27
N PRO A 83 -8.92 5.74 -2.20
CA PRO A 83 -10.01 6.69 -1.95
C PRO A 83 -10.77 6.36 -0.66
N PRO A 84 -11.32 7.37 0.04
CA PRO A 84 -12.06 7.16 1.29
C PRO A 84 -13.20 6.13 1.11
N LEU A 85 -13.58 5.44 2.19
CA LEU A 85 -14.70 4.48 2.13
C LEU A 85 -15.93 5.20 1.60
N LEU A 86 -16.61 4.57 0.65
CA LEU A 86 -17.94 4.99 0.27
C LEU A 86 -18.90 4.61 1.40
N HIS A 87 -19.64 5.59 1.92
CA HIS A 87 -20.64 5.35 2.94
C HIS A 87 -21.84 4.61 2.33
N PRO A 88 -22.42 3.58 3.00
CA PRO A 88 -23.53 2.81 2.45
C PRO A 88 -24.75 3.66 2.05
N ASN A 89 -25.01 4.75 2.78
CA ASN A 89 -26.13 5.67 2.48
C ASN A 89 -25.81 6.77 1.45
N MET A 90 -24.68 6.71 0.73
CA MET A 90 -24.33 7.75 -0.27
C MET A 90 -25.43 7.98 -1.31
N ALA A 91 -26.12 6.91 -1.74
CA ALA A 91 -27.24 6.98 -2.68
C ALA A 91 -28.40 7.85 -2.17
N HIS A 92 -28.76 7.66 -0.89
CA HIS A 92 -29.83 8.42 -0.25
C HIS A 92 -29.45 9.90 -0.11
N HIS A 93 -28.20 10.17 0.31
CA HIS A 93 -27.70 11.55 0.44
C HIS A 93 -27.64 12.28 -0.90
N TYR A 94 -27.18 11.63 -1.96
CA TYR A 94 -27.14 12.24 -3.29
C TYR A 94 -28.54 12.59 -3.79
N ARG A 95 -29.53 11.70 -3.60
CA ARG A 95 -30.91 11.98 -4.01
C ARG A 95 -31.48 13.21 -3.33
N VAL A 96 -31.29 13.35 -2.01
CA VAL A 96 -31.73 14.51 -1.24
C VAL A 96 -31.09 15.84 -1.71
N GLN A 97 -29.92 15.80 -2.34
CA GLN A 97 -29.23 17.00 -2.84
C GLN A 97 -29.61 17.39 -4.27
N VAL A 98 -30.18 16.47 -5.05
CA VAL A 98 -30.48 16.66 -6.48
C VAL A 98 -31.99 16.87 -6.71
N ASP A 99 -32.83 16.46 -5.76
CA ASP A 99 -34.23 16.87 -5.63
C ASP A 99 -34.34 18.31 -5.09
#